data_AF-A0A9E4LJ17-F1
#
_entry.id   AF-A0A9E4LJ17-F1
#
_cell.length_a   1.000
_cell.length_b   1.000
_cell.length_c   1.000
_cell.angle_alpha   90.00
_cell.angle_beta   90.00
_cell.angle_gamma   90.00
#
_symmetry.space_group_name_H-M   'P 1'
#
loop_
_entity.id
_entity.type
_entity.pdbx_description
1 polymer ?
#
loop_
_entity_poly.entity_id
_entity_poly.type
_entity_poly.pdbx_seq_one_letter_code
_entity_poly.pdbx_strand_id
1 'polypeptide(L)'
;MSIANANRHTDLSRRLIEQANYELHTMGDRVQASDKASGAVAQAVKAIAEDRNWRHRSHNLRRDIVGLLAEEFQQPQMRYLQAIADQLHDNYYEDWLGEVLVTDLVADVNSLIPLLWEARERGANRDFVPTPLQQRTIDRLLLSEEEALADESIDLPPPMPPFNPPAG
;
A
#
# COMPACT_ATOMS: atom_id res chain seq x y z
N MET A 1 -13.08 4.42 13.02
CA MET A 1 -12.65 4.02 11.66
C MET A 1 -13.74 3.23 10.99
N SER A 2 -14.06 3.59 9.75
CA SER A 2 -15.23 3.10 9.03
C SER A 2 -14.81 2.12 7.93
N ILE A 3 -15.54 1.00 7.81
CA ILE A 3 -15.45 0.03 6.70
C ILE A 3 -15.50 0.76 5.34
N ALA A 4 -16.19 1.91 5.26
CA ALA A 4 -16.24 2.74 4.07
C ALA A 4 -14.85 3.27 3.65
N ASN A 5 -13.98 3.65 4.60
CA ASN A 5 -12.63 4.15 4.31
C ASN A 5 -11.73 3.01 3.83
N ALA A 6 -11.77 1.85 4.49
CA ALA A 6 -11.00 0.67 4.09
C ALA A 6 -11.35 0.22 2.65
N ASN A 7 -12.63 0.22 2.30
CA ASN A 7 -13.08 -0.10 0.95
C ASN A 7 -12.63 0.93 -0.09
N ARG A 8 -12.70 2.23 0.23
CA ARG A 8 -12.18 3.30 -0.64
C ARG A 8 -10.69 3.15 -0.93
N HIS A 9 -9.89 2.87 0.10
CA HIS A 9 -8.47 2.61 -0.06
C HIS A 9 -8.19 1.37 -0.92
N THR A 10 -8.99 0.31 -0.78
CA THR A 10 -8.89 -0.88 -1.64
C THR A 10 -9.21 -0.55 -3.10
N ASP A 11 -10.28 0.20 -3.35
CA ASP A 11 -10.66 0.59 -4.72
C ASP A 11 -9.63 1.52 -5.36
N LEU A 12 -9.05 2.44 -4.58
CA LEU A 12 -7.99 3.30 -5.05
C LEU A 12 -6.70 2.51 -5.33
N SER A 13 -6.35 1.54 -4.47
CA SER A 13 -5.23 0.62 -4.70
C SER A 13 -5.36 -0.10 -6.04
N ARG A 14 -6.54 -0.65 -6.34
CA ARG A 14 -6.83 -1.35 -7.61
C ARG A 14 -6.67 -0.43 -8.81
N ARG A 15 -7.25 0.77 -8.77
CA ARG A 15 -7.14 1.76 -9.84
C ARG A 15 -5.70 2.20 -10.07
N LEU A 16 -4.92 2.37 -9.00
CA LEU A 16 -3.53 2.81 -9.10
C LEU A 16 -2.63 1.74 -9.73
N ILE A 17 -2.81 0.46 -9.39
CA ILE A 17 -2.00 -0.59 -10.02
C ILE A 17 -2.37 -0.78 -11.50
N GLU A 18 -3.65 -0.65 -11.86
CA GLU A 18 -4.09 -0.61 -13.26
C GLU A 18 -3.45 0.57 -14.00
N GLN A 19 -3.48 1.76 -13.40
CA GLN A 19 -2.84 2.95 -13.98
C GLN A 19 -1.32 2.76 -14.11
N ALA A 20 -0.64 2.19 -13.11
CA ALA A 20 0.80 1.95 -13.17
C ALA A 20 1.19 1.10 -14.39
N ASN A 21 0.44 0.02 -14.63
CA ASN A 21 0.64 -0.85 -15.79
C ASN A 21 0.31 -0.13 -17.11
N TYR A 22 -0.71 0.74 -17.13
CA TYR A 22 -1.03 1.57 -18.29
C TYR A 22 0.09 2.55 -18.63
N GLU A 23 0.60 3.30 -17.64
CA GLU A 23 1.70 4.24 -17.81
C GLU A 23 2.95 3.52 -18.34
N LEU A 24 3.25 2.35 -17.78
CA LEU A 24 4.42 1.57 -18.16
C LEU A 24 4.32 1.00 -19.58
N HIS A 25 3.21 0.33 -19.91
CA HIS A 25 3.12 -0.46 -21.15
C HIS A 25 2.51 0.29 -22.33
N THR A 26 1.72 1.34 -22.07
CA THR A 26 1.05 2.10 -23.13
C THR A 26 1.71 3.45 -23.36
N MET A 27 2.01 4.19 -22.28
CA MET A 27 2.57 5.54 -22.38
C MET A 27 4.11 5.54 -22.40
N GLY A 28 4.74 4.47 -21.86
CA GLY A 28 6.18 4.43 -21.63
C GLY A 28 6.65 5.39 -20.52
N ASP A 29 5.73 5.92 -19.71
CA ASP A 29 6.04 6.85 -18.62
C ASP A 29 6.44 6.09 -17.36
N ARG A 30 7.73 5.76 -17.29
CA ARG A 30 8.32 5.01 -16.17
C ARG A 30 8.24 5.76 -14.83
N VAL A 31 8.26 7.09 -14.85
CA VAL A 31 8.22 7.92 -13.62
C VAL A 31 6.82 7.84 -13.03
N GLN A 32 5.80 8.03 -13.87
CA GLN A 32 4.41 7.90 -13.43
C GLN A 32 4.05 6.44 -13.08
N ALA A 33 4.57 5.45 -13.80
CA ALA A 33 4.41 4.04 -13.43
C ALA A 33 4.94 3.77 -12.01
N SER A 34 6.10 4.35 -11.67
CA SER A 34 6.72 4.20 -10.35
C SER A 34 5.87 4.83 -9.23
N ASP A 35 5.37 6.06 -9.43
CA ASP A 35 4.46 6.72 -8.49
C ASP A 35 3.21 5.88 -8.24
N LYS A 36 2.54 5.48 -9.32
CA LYS A 36 1.25 4.78 -9.25
C LYS A 36 1.41 3.40 -8.62
N ALA A 37 2.47 2.66 -8.93
CA ALA A 37 2.77 1.37 -8.30
C ALA A 37 3.02 1.52 -6.80
N SER A 38 3.87 2.48 -6.39
CA SER A 38 4.14 2.73 -4.97
C SER A 38 2.89 3.21 -4.21
N GLY A 39 2.05 4.02 -4.87
CA GLY A 39 0.78 4.49 -4.37
C GLY A 39 -0.22 3.36 -4.18
N ALA A 40 -0.28 2.39 -5.11
CA ALA A 40 -1.15 1.23 -4.99
C ALA A 40 -0.87 0.43 -3.71
N VAL A 41 0.41 0.21 -3.39
CA VAL A 41 0.85 -0.46 -2.16
C VAL A 41 0.48 0.35 -0.93
N ALA A 42 0.72 1.67 -0.96
CA ALA A 42 0.34 2.56 0.14
C ALA A 42 -1.16 2.45 0.45
N GLN A 43 -2.01 2.46 -0.58
CA GLN A 43 -3.46 2.38 -0.41
C GLN A 43 -3.92 1.00 0.05
N ALA A 44 -3.32 -0.10 -0.42
CA ALA A 44 -3.62 -1.43 0.10
C ALA A 44 -3.29 -1.55 1.60
N VAL A 45 -2.14 -1.01 2.02
CA VAL A 45 -1.72 -1.01 3.43
C VAL A 45 -2.64 -0.13 4.28
N LYS A 46 -3.06 1.04 3.78
CA LYS A 46 -4.05 1.88 4.47
C LYS A 46 -5.37 1.17 4.67
N ALA A 47 -5.85 0.42 3.69
CA ALA A 47 -7.07 -0.37 3.81
C ALA A 47 -6.99 -1.39 4.97
N ILE A 48 -5.87 -2.11 5.07
CA ILE A 48 -5.62 -3.05 6.17
C ILE A 48 -5.54 -2.32 7.51
N ALA A 49 -4.88 -1.15 7.54
CA ALA A 49 -4.73 -0.37 8.75
C ALA A 49 -6.08 0.16 9.27
N GLU A 50 -6.96 0.62 8.38
CA GLU A 50 -8.34 0.99 8.72
C GLU A 50 -9.10 -0.17 9.36
N ASP A 51 -9.04 -1.37 8.76
CA ASP A 51 -9.72 -2.56 9.30
C ASP A 51 -9.16 -3.00 10.67
N ARG A 52 -7.89 -2.65 10.96
CA ARG A 52 -7.18 -3.01 12.19
C ARG A 52 -7.12 -1.89 13.23
N ASN A 53 -7.74 -0.75 12.96
CA ASN A 53 -7.63 0.46 13.79
C ASN A 53 -6.17 0.85 14.06
N TRP A 54 -5.33 0.76 13.02
CA TRP A 54 -3.92 1.09 13.04
C TRP A 54 -3.65 2.45 12.39
N ARG A 55 -2.72 3.21 12.97
CA ARG A 55 -2.14 4.44 12.42
C ARG A 55 -1.47 4.12 11.08
N HIS A 56 -1.76 4.93 10.05
CA HIS A 56 -1.20 4.74 8.70
C HIS A 56 -0.71 6.02 8.02
N ARG A 57 -0.72 7.16 8.72
CA ARG A 57 -0.46 8.49 8.13
C ARG A 57 1.01 8.83 7.86
N SER A 58 1.98 7.97 8.22
CA SER A 58 3.40 8.24 7.93
C SER A 58 4.04 7.12 7.12
N HIS A 59 4.98 7.48 6.24
CA HIS A 59 5.68 6.54 5.35
C HIS A 59 6.38 5.41 6.13
N ASN A 60 6.88 5.70 7.32
CA ASN A 60 7.57 4.70 8.15
C ASN A 60 6.62 3.62 8.66
N LEU A 61 5.34 3.94 8.87
CA LEU A 61 4.34 2.98 9.36
C LEU A 61 3.98 1.94 8.30
N ARG A 62 4.08 2.27 7.00
CA ARG A 62 3.84 1.31 5.92
C ARG A 62 4.75 0.09 6.04
N ARG A 63 6.05 0.32 6.27
CA ARG A 63 7.06 -0.74 6.45
C ARG A 63 6.78 -1.60 7.67
N ASP A 64 6.44 -0.96 8.77
CA ASP A 64 6.11 -1.65 10.03
C ASP A 64 4.88 -2.55 9.86
N ILE A 65 3.82 -2.04 9.22
CA ILE A 65 2.59 -2.80 8.96
C ILE A 65 2.89 -4.00 8.07
N VAL A 66 3.56 -3.81 6.93
CA VAL A 66 3.89 -4.94 6.03
C VAL A 66 4.83 -5.94 6.71
N GLY A 67 5.76 -5.46 7.53
CA GLY A 67 6.64 -6.32 8.33
C GLY A 67 5.86 -7.21 9.29
N LEU A 68 4.83 -6.67 9.96
CA LEU A 68 3.94 -7.45 10.83
C LEU A 68 3.10 -8.45 10.03
N LEU A 69 2.50 -8.02 8.91
CA LEU A 69 1.70 -8.91 8.05
C LEU A 69 2.53 -10.08 7.52
N ALA A 70 3.78 -9.83 7.12
CA ALA A 70 4.69 -10.86 6.66
C ALA A 70 4.93 -11.95 7.72
N GLU A 71 5.02 -11.57 8.99
CA GLU A 71 5.18 -12.50 10.11
C GLU A 71 3.88 -13.23 10.43
N GLU A 72 2.79 -12.49 10.50
CA GLU A 72 1.46 -13.00 10.82
C GLU A 72 0.94 -14.04 9.82
N PHE A 73 1.22 -13.82 8.54
CA PHE A 73 0.80 -14.68 7.44
C PHE A 73 1.89 -15.64 6.96
N GLN A 74 3.07 -15.62 7.59
CA GLN A 74 4.24 -16.43 7.20
C GLN A 74 4.67 -16.20 5.73
N GLN A 75 4.57 -14.96 5.27
CA GLN A 75 4.91 -14.52 3.91
C GLN A 75 6.12 -13.56 3.94
N PRO A 76 7.35 -14.05 4.19
CA PRO A 76 8.53 -13.21 4.35
C PRO A 76 8.82 -12.33 3.12
N GLN A 77 8.39 -12.77 1.92
CA GLN A 77 8.57 -12.03 0.67
C GLN A 77 7.88 -10.66 0.65
N MET A 78 6.81 -10.47 1.43
CA MET A 78 6.12 -9.19 1.50
C MET A 78 7.05 -8.05 1.93
N ARG A 79 8.05 -8.33 2.79
CA ARG A 79 9.05 -7.33 3.21
C ARG A 79 9.94 -6.87 2.08
N TYR A 80 10.41 -7.80 1.25
CA TYR A 80 11.29 -7.48 0.13
C TYR A 80 10.54 -6.69 -0.94
N LEU A 81 9.31 -7.12 -1.25
CA LEU A 81 8.47 -6.42 -2.22
C LEU A 81 8.07 -5.01 -1.73
N GLN A 82 7.87 -4.82 -0.42
CA GLN A 82 7.66 -3.49 0.16
C GLN A 82 8.90 -2.59 0.00
N ALA A 83 10.11 -3.13 0.18
CA ALA A 83 11.33 -2.36 -0.06
C ALA A 83 11.48 -1.97 -1.55
N ILE A 84 10.99 -2.80 -2.47
CA ILE A 84 10.90 -2.46 -3.89
C ILE A 84 9.91 -1.33 -4.14
N ALA A 85 8.72 -1.39 -3.52
CA ALA A 85 7.75 -0.31 -3.61
C ALA A 85 8.29 1.03 -3.07
N ASP A 86 9.19 0.99 -2.08
CA ASP A 86 9.90 2.19 -1.60
C ASP A 86 10.88 2.72 -2.65
N GLN A 87 11.64 1.87 -3.33
CA GLN A 87 12.54 2.30 -4.40
C GLN A 87 11.80 2.95 -5.57
N LEU A 88 10.62 2.44 -5.94
CA LEU A 88 9.76 3.08 -6.93
C LEU A 88 9.23 4.44 -6.45
N HIS A 89 8.95 4.58 -5.16
CA HIS A 89 8.58 5.87 -4.59
C HIS A 89 9.71 6.88 -4.69
N ASP A 90 10.95 6.48 -4.38
CA ASP A 90 12.13 7.33 -4.51
C ASP A 90 12.39 7.68 -5.99
N ASN A 91 12.20 6.71 -6.91
CA ASN A 91 12.34 6.93 -8.35
C ASN A 91 11.36 7.97 -8.91
N TYR A 92 10.16 8.10 -8.36
CA TYR A 92 9.24 9.15 -8.79
C TYR A 92 9.83 10.56 -8.59
N TYR A 93 10.59 10.78 -7.52
CA TYR A 93 11.21 12.07 -7.24
C TYR A 93 12.55 12.26 -7.92
N GLU A 94 13.30 11.18 -8.11
CA GLU A 94 14.69 11.23 -8.54
C GLU A 94 14.92 10.82 -10.01
N ASP A 95 13.96 10.14 -10.66
CA ASP A 95 14.02 9.59 -12.04
C ASP A 95 15.38 8.91 -12.34
N TRP A 96 15.87 8.12 -11.40
CA TRP A 96 17.22 7.55 -11.42
C TRP A 96 17.27 6.10 -11.90
N LEU A 97 16.14 5.39 -11.90
CA LEU A 97 16.07 3.99 -12.34
C LEU A 97 16.00 3.89 -13.87
N GLY A 98 16.72 2.91 -14.42
CA GLY A 98 16.63 2.54 -15.84
C GLY A 98 15.29 1.88 -16.18
N GLU A 99 14.88 1.96 -17.45
CA GLU A 99 13.61 1.42 -17.95
C GLU A 99 13.39 -0.07 -17.65
N VAL A 100 14.41 -0.90 -17.90
CA VAL A 100 14.36 -2.35 -17.60
C VAL A 100 14.09 -2.58 -16.11
N LEU A 101 14.81 -1.84 -15.25
CA LEU A 101 14.66 -1.98 -13.81
C LEU A 101 13.29 -1.50 -13.33
N VAL A 102 12.78 -0.38 -13.84
CA VAL A 102 11.41 0.07 -13.50
C VAL A 102 10.38 -1.00 -13.90
N THR A 103 10.55 -1.61 -15.06
CA THR A 103 9.63 -2.67 -15.54
C THR A 103 9.61 -3.86 -14.58
N ASP A 104 10.79 -4.35 -14.18
CA ASP A 104 10.91 -5.47 -13.24
C ASP A 104 10.35 -5.13 -11.86
N LEU A 105 10.68 -3.94 -11.33
CA LEU A 105 10.20 -3.52 -10.02
C LEU A 105 8.67 -3.29 -9.99
N VAL A 106 8.06 -2.82 -11.08
CA VAL A 106 6.59 -2.71 -11.19
C VAL A 106 5.96 -4.11 -11.22
N ALA A 107 6.58 -5.08 -11.91
CA ALA A 107 6.12 -6.47 -11.90
C ALA A 107 6.21 -7.11 -10.49
N ASP A 108 7.24 -6.78 -9.72
CA ASP A 108 7.35 -7.19 -8.32
C ASP A 108 6.23 -6.57 -7.47
N VAL A 109 5.92 -5.29 -7.65
CA VAL A 109 4.77 -4.67 -6.98
C VAL A 109 3.44 -5.32 -7.38
N ASN A 110 3.25 -5.68 -8.66
CA ASN A 110 2.08 -6.43 -9.11
C ASN A 110 1.92 -7.76 -8.35
N SER A 111 3.03 -8.37 -7.91
CA SER A 111 3.00 -9.60 -7.09
C SER A 111 2.70 -9.34 -5.60
N LEU A 112 3.01 -8.15 -5.08
CA LEU A 112 2.72 -7.77 -3.69
C LEU A 112 1.24 -7.45 -3.46
N ILE A 113 0.60 -6.78 -4.41
CA ILE A 113 -0.77 -6.27 -4.25
C ILE A 113 -1.77 -7.38 -3.88
N PRO A 114 -1.80 -8.53 -4.59
CA PRO A 114 -2.69 -9.64 -4.22
C PRO A 114 -2.44 -10.17 -2.80
N LEU A 115 -1.18 -10.23 -2.34
CA LEU A 115 -0.86 -10.69 -0.98
C LEU A 115 -1.43 -9.74 0.09
N LEU A 116 -1.39 -8.43 -0.16
CA LEU A 116 -1.97 -7.44 0.75
C LEU A 116 -3.50 -7.52 0.77
N TRP A 117 -4.13 -7.69 -0.39
CA TRP A 117 -5.58 -7.85 -0.46
C TRP A 117 -6.04 -9.15 0.21
N GLU A 118 -5.35 -10.26 -0.01
CA GLU A 118 -5.64 -11.53 0.67
C GLU A 118 -5.46 -11.40 2.19
N ALA A 119 -4.38 -10.75 2.64
CA ALA A 119 -4.15 -10.48 4.07
C ALA A 119 -5.28 -9.63 4.69
N ARG A 120 -5.83 -8.67 3.93
CA ARG A 120 -6.99 -7.88 4.35
C ARG A 120 -8.24 -8.77 4.47
N GLU A 121 -8.55 -9.54 3.44
CA GLU A 121 -9.74 -10.40 3.37
C GLU A 121 -9.75 -11.48 4.45
N ARG A 122 -8.58 -12.05 4.75
CA ARG A 122 -8.41 -13.02 5.85
C ARG A 122 -8.59 -12.39 7.23
N GLY A 123 -8.45 -11.07 7.34
CA GLY A 123 -8.51 -10.36 8.62
C GLY A 123 -7.34 -10.72 9.55
N ALA A 124 -7.44 -10.31 10.83
CA ALA A 124 -6.42 -10.63 11.82
C ALA A 124 -6.35 -12.14 12.09
N ASN A 125 -5.15 -12.72 11.98
CA ASN A 125 -4.88 -14.11 12.32
C ASN A 125 -4.88 -14.26 13.85
N ARG A 126 -5.92 -14.90 14.38
CA ARG A 126 -6.09 -15.09 15.85
C ARG A 126 -5.06 -16.04 16.46
N ASP A 127 -4.40 -16.85 15.65
CA ASP A 127 -3.37 -17.80 16.10
C ASP A 127 -1.97 -17.19 16.06
N PHE A 128 -1.82 -15.98 15.52
CA PHE A 128 -0.55 -15.27 15.53
C PHE A 128 -0.23 -14.75 16.94
N VAL A 129 0.84 -15.27 17.52
CA VAL A 129 1.38 -14.81 18.81
C VAL A 129 2.59 -13.90 18.53
N PRO A 130 2.45 -12.57 18.67
CA PRO A 130 3.55 -11.65 18.39
C PRO A 130 4.67 -11.79 19.43
N THR A 131 5.91 -11.69 18.95
CA THR A 131 7.09 -11.50 19.80
C THR A 131 7.01 -10.17 20.55
N PRO A 132 7.77 -9.97 21.65
CA PRO A 132 7.76 -8.69 22.37
C PRO A 132 8.11 -7.47 21.50
N LEU A 133 8.96 -7.63 20.48
CA LEU A 133 9.28 -6.54 19.56
C LEU A 133 8.12 -6.22 18.62
N GLN A 134 7.47 -7.26 18.08
CA GLN A 134 6.28 -7.10 17.23
C GLN A 134 5.11 -6.49 18.03
N GLN A 135 4.95 -6.89 19.29
CA GLN A 135 3.92 -6.32 20.16
C GLN A 135 4.12 -4.82 20.36
N ARG A 136 5.35 -4.34 20.62
CA ARG A 136 5.63 -2.89 20.70
C ARG A 136 5.28 -2.15 19.41
N THR A 137 5.50 -2.78 18.26
CA THR A 137 5.10 -2.21 16.97
C THR A 137 3.58 -2.12 16.85
N ILE A 138 2.86 -3.18 17.22
CA ILE A 138 1.39 -3.20 17.26
C ILE A 138 0.87 -2.10 18.21
N ASP A 139 1.42 -1.99 19.41
CA ASP A 139 1.01 -0.99 20.40
C ASP A 139 1.20 0.45 19.88
N ARG A 140 2.30 0.72 19.16
CA ARG A 140 2.55 2.01 18.51
C ARG A 140 1.58 2.28 17.36
N LEU A 141 1.11 1.22 16.69
CA LEU A 141 0.16 1.34 15.58
C LEU A 141 -1.25 1.56 16.07
N LEU A 142 -1.66 1.03 17.22
CA LEU A 142 -3.03 1.19 17.70
C LEU A 142 -3.39 2.68 17.89
N LEU A 143 -4.53 3.06 17.32
CA LEU A 143 -5.15 4.36 17.57
C LEU A 143 -5.87 4.33 18.91
N SER A 144 -5.76 5.40 19.69
CA SER A 144 -6.71 5.65 20.78
C SER A 144 -8.10 5.96 20.19
N GLU A 145 -9.17 5.84 21.00
CA GLU A 145 -10.52 6.20 20.55
C GLU A 145 -10.61 7.68 20.11
N GLU A 146 -9.91 8.57 20.82
CA GLU A 146 -9.84 10.00 20.49
C GLU A 146 -9.11 10.25 19.16
N GLU A 147 -7.99 9.56 18.92
CA GLU A 147 -7.25 9.66 17.67
C GLU A 147 -8.07 9.10 16.49
N ALA A 148 -8.80 8.00 16.69
CA ALA A 148 -9.63 7.38 15.66
C ALA A 148 -10.79 8.30 15.22
N LEU A 149 -11.36 9.09 16.13
CA LEU A 149 -12.41 10.07 15.82
C LEU A 149 -11.86 11.30 15.05
N ALA A 150 -10.67 11.77 15.42
CA ALA A 150 -10.02 12.88 14.72
C ALA A 150 -9.61 12.48 13.29
N ASP A 151 -9.18 11.23 13.09
CA ASP A 151 -8.74 10.68 11.82
C ASP A 151 -9.83 10.76 10.73
N GLU A 152 -11.08 10.41 11.08
CA GLU A 152 -12.24 10.39 10.17
C GLU A 152 -12.59 11.77 9.57
N SER A 153 -12.15 12.87 10.19
CA SER A 153 -12.52 14.22 9.78
C SER A 153 -11.59 14.86 8.73
N ILE A 154 -10.43 14.24 8.43
CA ILE A 154 -9.32 14.92 7.72
C ILE A 154 -9.01 14.34 6.33
N ASP A 155 -9.38 13.10 5.99
CA ASP A 155 -8.87 12.45 4.77
C ASP A 155 -9.97 12.15 3.73
N LEU A 156 -10.23 13.12 2.85
CA LEU A 156 -10.72 12.82 1.51
C LEU A 156 -9.67 13.31 0.52
N PRO A 157 -8.87 12.43 -0.10
CA PRO A 157 -8.21 12.82 -1.33
C PRO A 157 -9.32 13.29 -2.30
N PRO A 158 -9.13 14.41 -3.01
CA PRO A 158 -10.09 14.83 -4.01
C PRO A 158 -10.34 13.67 -4.98
N PRO A 159 -11.58 13.46 -5.45
CA PRO A 159 -11.85 12.42 -6.43
C PRO A 159 -10.87 12.56 -7.58
N MET A 160 -10.10 11.51 -7.85
CA MET A 160 -9.21 11.48 -9.00
C MET A 160 -10.04 11.80 -10.26
N PRO A 161 -9.53 12.62 -11.18
CA PRO A 161 -10.22 12.85 -12.44
C PRO A 161 -10.51 11.50 -13.12
N PRO A 162 -11.65 11.36 -13.82
CA PRO A 162 -11.97 10.13 -14.53
C PRO A 162 -10.83 9.77 -15.48
N PHE A 163 -10.38 8.51 -15.41
CA PHE A 163 -9.45 7.97 -16.40
C PHE A 163 -10.18 7.92 -17.74
N ASN A 164 -9.82 8.82 -18.64
CA ASN A 164 -10.23 8.79 -20.04
C ASN A 164 -9.07 8.18 -20.84
N PRO A 165 -9.12 6.90 -21.20
CA PRO A 165 -8.16 6.37 -22.15
C PRO A 165 -8.29 7.17 -23.47
N PRO A 166 -7.19 7.44 -24.18
CA PRO A 166 -7.25 8.10 -25.48
C PRO A 166 -8.16 7.28 -26.40
N ALA A 167 -9.05 7.97 -27.11
CA ALA A 167 -9.91 7.35 -28.12
C ALA A 167 -9.01 6.73 -29.19
N GLY A 168 -9.06 5.40 -29.30
CA GLY A 168 -8.46 4.64 -30.40
C GLY A 168 -9.21 4.85 -31.72
#